data_AF-A0A5B0LTH9-F1
#
_entry.id   AF-A0A5B0LTH9-F1
#
_cell.length_a   1.000
_cell.length_b   1.000
_cell.length_c   1.000
_cell.angle_alpha   90.00
_cell.angle_beta   90.00
_cell.angle_gamma   90.00
#
_symmetry.space_group_name_H-M   'P 1'
#
loop_
_entity.id
_entity.type
_entity.pdbx_description
1 polymer ?
#
loop_
_entity_poly.entity_id
_entity_poly.type
_entity_poly.pdbx_seq_one_letter_code
_entity_poly.pdbx_strand_id
1 'polypeptide(L)'
;MTPDIQVSECGHNTRLAYPKVQLFAYFEVKHADDCYHGCPYGNCHAFTTFPQPDDLEPSYTDGHSFFWHNLGGRPGSGVKPISNPTSGAYGWEDSISGGYHDGKPDYSRMQKDHDEHYPLWAQRKSALKPWPADAAQRFDNGQPYPYQPKCGRPCEPNKDPGSTPGAYGNYHPAPSSEYFPPKDWTGSCDDNYLKSLSTSQLGRKNLTSRSRVLARRYRNRSTWVVP
;
A
#
# COMPACT_ATOMS: atom_id res chain seq x y z
N MET A 1 0.53 8.81 9.81
CA MET A 1 0.59 8.97 8.35
C MET A 1 2.05 9.02 7.96
N THR A 2 2.43 8.22 6.98
CA THR A 2 3.76 8.23 6.35
C THR A 2 3.58 8.70 4.90
N PRO A 3 4.07 9.89 4.53
CA PRO A 3 3.87 10.44 3.20
C PRO A 3 4.93 9.97 2.19
N ASP A 4 4.60 10.11 0.90
CA ASP A 4 5.49 9.96 -0.25
C ASP A 4 6.25 8.61 -0.30
N ILE A 5 5.55 7.51 0.02
CA ILE A 5 6.10 6.14 -0.03
C ILE A 5 5.38 5.29 -1.06
N GLN A 6 5.98 4.19 -1.48
CA GLN A 6 5.31 3.25 -2.38
C GLN A 6 4.17 2.52 -1.68
N VAL A 7 3.18 2.11 -2.47
CA VAL A 7 2.11 1.22 -2.01
C VAL A 7 2.68 -0.11 -1.47
N SER A 8 3.77 -0.60 -2.07
CA SER A 8 4.49 -1.79 -1.63
C SER A 8 5.07 -1.61 -0.23
N GLU A 9 5.66 -0.45 0.06
CA GLU A 9 6.15 -0.13 1.39
C GLU A 9 5.00 -0.03 2.40
N CYS A 10 3.82 0.46 2.03
CA CYS A 10 2.65 0.51 2.92
C CYS A 10 2.07 -0.88 3.20
N GLY A 11 2.05 -1.75 2.19
CA GLY A 11 1.51 -3.11 2.28
C GLY A 11 2.43 -4.09 3.01
N HIS A 12 3.75 -3.92 2.91
CA HIS A 12 4.72 -4.76 3.62
C HIS A 12 5.01 -4.22 5.02
N ASN A 13 5.31 -2.92 5.18
CA ASN A 13 5.83 -2.42 6.46
C ASN A 13 4.74 -1.93 7.42
N THR A 14 4.82 -2.36 8.67
CA THR A 14 4.04 -1.75 9.75
C THR A 14 4.56 -0.35 10.04
N ARG A 15 3.65 0.58 10.35
CA ARG A 15 3.96 2.00 10.60
C ARG A 15 3.68 2.42 12.04
N LEU A 16 3.18 1.48 12.85
CA LEU A 16 2.92 1.68 14.27
C LEU A 16 3.89 0.84 15.10
N ALA A 17 4.42 1.46 16.15
CA ALA A 17 5.26 0.80 17.12
C ALA A 17 4.44 0.20 18.26
N TYR A 18 4.89 -0.93 18.80
CA TYR A 18 4.37 -1.46 20.07
C TYR A 18 4.33 -0.34 21.14
N PRO A 19 3.24 -0.24 21.94
CA PRO A 19 2.13 -1.19 22.12
C PRO A 19 1.01 -1.12 21.07
N LYS A 20 1.13 -0.24 20.07
CA LYS A 20 0.09 -0.04 19.05
C LYS A 20 0.27 -1.03 17.90
N VAL A 21 -0.23 -2.26 18.07
CA VAL A 21 -0.24 -3.22 16.94
C VAL A 21 -1.19 -2.72 15.84
N GLN A 22 -0.65 -2.58 14.63
CA GLN A 22 -1.34 -2.17 13.42
C GLN A 22 -2.22 -3.32 12.93
N LEU A 23 -3.50 -3.03 12.68
CA LEU A 23 -4.46 -4.00 12.15
C LEU A 23 -4.86 -3.68 10.72
N PHE A 24 -4.72 -2.42 10.33
CA PHE A 24 -5.18 -1.90 9.05
C PHE A 24 -4.29 -0.75 8.58
N ALA A 25 -4.16 -0.63 7.27
CA ALA A 25 -3.63 0.55 6.63
C ALA A 25 -4.46 0.92 5.40
N TYR A 26 -4.68 2.22 5.23
CA TYR A 26 -5.21 2.81 4.01
C TYR A 26 -4.10 3.60 3.32
N PHE A 27 -3.88 3.32 2.04
CA PHE A 27 -2.95 4.03 1.19
C PHE A 27 -3.74 4.93 0.24
N GLU A 28 -3.47 6.23 0.30
CA GLU A 28 -4.02 7.24 -0.61
C GLU A 28 -3.01 7.50 -1.74
N VAL A 29 -3.43 7.29 -2.99
CA VAL A 29 -2.55 7.39 -4.15
C VAL A 29 -2.32 8.85 -4.55
N LYS A 30 -1.06 9.17 -4.87
CA LYS A 30 -0.64 10.46 -5.41
C LYS A 30 -0.30 10.31 -6.89
N HIS A 31 -1.30 10.50 -7.75
CA HIS A 31 -1.17 10.34 -9.20
C HIS A 31 -0.13 11.25 -9.89
N ALA A 32 0.36 12.30 -9.22
CA ALA A 32 1.47 13.10 -9.73
C ALA A 32 2.77 12.29 -9.90
N ASP A 33 2.87 11.14 -9.23
CA ASP A 33 4.05 10.30 -9.13
C ASP A 33 3.89 8.95 -9.88
N ASP A 34 2.83 8.81 -10.70
CA ASP A 34 2.51 7.56 -11.41
C ASP A 34 3.58 7.13 -12.43
N CYS A 35 4.46 8.04 -12.85
CA CYS A 35 5.53 7.76 -13.81
C CYS A 35 6.87 7.37 -13.15
N TYR A 36 6.95 7.27 -11.83
CA TYR A 36 8.17 6.83 -11.14
C TYR A 36 8.22 5.30 -11.02
N HIS A 37 9.43 4.75 -11.06
CA HIS A 37 9.65 3.34 -10.80
C HIS A 37 9.10 2.94 -9.42
N GLY A 38 8.37 1.83 -9.35
CA GLY A 38 7.84 1.30 -8.09
C GLY A 38 6.51 1.89 -7.63
N CYS A 39 5.91 2.78 -8.43
CA CYS A 39 4.59 3.33 -8.16
C CYS A 39 3.51 2.22 -7.98
N PRO A 40 2.32 2.56 -7.45
CA PRO A 40 1.89 3.88 -6.95
C PRO A 40 2.68 4.42 -5.76
N TYR A 41 2.89 5.73 -5.73
CA TYR A 41 3.36 6.48 -4.56
C TYR A 41 2.20 7.23 -3.90
N GLY A 42 2.33 7.54 -2.61
CA GLY A 42 1.22 8.11 -1.87
C GLY A 42 1.44 8.20 -0.36
N ASN A 43 0.34 8.37 0.36
CA ASN A 43 0.32 8.50 1.81
C ASN A 43 -0.23 7.21 2.45
N CYS A 44 0.53 6.63 3.38
CA CYS A 44 0.07 5.48 4.16
C CYS A 44 -0.48 5.93 5.51
N HIS A 45 -1.72 5.54 5.79
CA HIS A 45 -2.43 5.79 7.04
C HIS A 45 -2.57 4.47 7.77
N ALA A 46 -1.97 4.34 8.95
CA ALA A 46 -1.99 3.12 9.74
C ALA A 46 -2.86 3.25 10.99
N PHE A 47 -3.55 2.17 11.32
CA PHE A 47 -4.58 2.16 12.36
C PHE A 47 -4.46 0.93 13.27
N THR A 48 -4.85 1.11 14.53
CA THR A 48 -4.96 0.03 15.53
C THR A 48 -6.32 -0.66 15.54
N THR A 49 -7.21 -0.22 14.67
CA THR A 49 -8.57 -0.73 14.40
C THR A 49 -8.70 -0.94 12.90
N PHE A 50 -9.68 -1.72 12.45
CA PHE A 50 -9.94 -1.99 11.04
C PHE A 50 -11.44 -1.82 10.74
N PRO A 51 -11.80 -1.35 9.53
CA PRO A 51 -13.20 -1.18 9.13
C PRO A 51 -13.90 -2.54 8.99
N GLN A 52 -15.20 -2.59 9.21
CA GLN A 52 -16.03 -3.72 8.78
C GLN A 52 -16.35 -3.61 7.28
N PRO A 53 -16.80 -4.69 6.62
CA PRO A 53 -17.04 -4.68 5.17
C PRO A 53 -17.98 -3.56 4.69
N ASP A 54 -18.99 -3.22 5.49
CA ASP A 54 -19.98 -2.18 5.17
C ASP A 54 -19.45 -0.76 5.38
N ASP A 55 -18.34 -0.60 6.10
CA ASP A 55 -17.68 0.70 6.29
C ASP A 55 -16.71 1.03 5.14
N LEU A 56 -16.50 0.10 4.20
CA LEU A 56 -15.46 0.21 3.18
C LEU A 56 -16.04 0.48 1.79
N GLU A 57 -15.70 1.64 1.24
CA GLU A 57 -16.04 2.03 -0.13
C GLU A 57 -14.83 1.76 -1.06
N PRO A 58 -15.01 1.03 -2.18
CA PRO A 58 -13.92 0.80 -3.11
C PRO A 58 -13.45 2.08 -3.81
N SER A 59 -12.18 2.42 -3.63
CA SER A 59 -11.52 3.56 -4.28
C SER A 59 -10.57 3.05 -5.36
N TYR A 60 -11.14 2.64 -6.51
CA TYR A 60 -10.38 1.98 -7.56
C TYR A 60 -9.26 2.89 -8.10
N THR A 61 -8.01 2.44 -8.01
CA THR A 61 -6.76 3.16 -8.38
C THR A 61 -6.40 4.39 -7.54
N ASP A 62 -7.33 4.97 -6.78
CA ASP A 62 -7.08 6.13 -5.92
C ASP A 62 -6.73 5.73 -4.47
N GLY A 63 -7.07 4.49 -4.06
CA GLY A 63 -6.75 4.01 -2.73
C GLY A 63 -6.63 2.50 -2.58
N HIS A 64 -5.81 2.07 -1.62
CA HIS A 64 -5.55 0.67 -1.33
C HIS A 64 -5.68 0.37 0.15
N SER A 65 -6.19 -0.81 0.48
CA SER A 65 -6.46 -1.22 1.85
C SER A 65 -5.68 -2.48 2.18
N PHE A 66 -5.00 -2.48 3.31
CA PHE A 66 -4.20 -3.61 3.80
C PHE A 66 -4.70 -4.03 5.17
N PHE A 67 -4.96 -5.32 5.33
CA PHE A 67 -5.46 -5.92 6.57
C PHE A 67 -4.42 -6.90 7.11
N TRP A 68 -3.97 -6.68 8.34
CA TRP A 68 -3.05 -7.61 9.00
C TRP A 68 -3.82 -8.78 9.61
N HIS A 69 -3.11 -9.87 9.94
CA HIS A 69 -3.65 -11.05 10.60
C HIS A 69 -4.87 -11.68 9.90
N ASN A 70 -4.94 -11.57 8.57
CA ASN A 70 -6.05 -12.06 7.75
C ASN A 70 -7.42 -11.46 8.13
N LEU A 71 -7.44 -10.24 8.69
CA LEU A 71 -8.68 -9.61 9.15
C LEU A 71 -9.63 -9.24 8.00
N GLY A 72 -9.12 -9.02 6.80
CA GLY A 72 -9.90 -8.71 5.59
C GLY A 72 -10.31 -9.95 4.77
N GLY A 73 -10.03 -11.17 5.23
CA GLY A 73 -10.50 -12.41 4.60
C GLY A 73 -9.76 -12.85 3.33
N ARG A 74 -8.78 -12.08 2.83
CA ARG A 74 -7.92 -12.45 1.69
C ARG A 74 -6.45 -12.48 2.13
N PRO A 75 -5.71 -13.59 1.90
CA PRO A 75 -4.29 -13.66 2.19
C PRO A 75 -3.46 -12.94 1.12
N GLY A 76 -2.24 -12.54 1.49
CA GLY A 76 -1.26 -11.90 0.61
C GLY A 76 -1.16 -10.39 0.82
N SER A 77 -0.04 -9.80 0.39
CA SER A 77 0.20 -8.36 0.49
C SER A 77 -0.55 -7.56 -0.58
N GLY A 78 -0.83 -8.18 -1.72
CA GLY A 78 -1.45 -7.48 -2.86
C GLY A 78 -0.53 -6.51 -3.58
N VAL A 79 0.76 -6.55 -3.30
CA VAL A 79 1.76 -5.63 -3.84
C VAL A 79 3.03 -6.39 -4.17
N LYS A 80 3.77 -5.92 -5.17
CA LYS A 80 5.12 -6.41 -5.47
C LYS A 80 6.11 -6.01 -4.35
N PRO A 81 7.34 -6.55 -4.33
CA PRO A 81 8.39 -6.06 -3.44
C PRO A 81 8.66 -4.56 -3.60
N ILE A 82 9.28 -3.94 -2.59
CA ILE A 82 9.65 -2.52 -2.64
C ILE A 82 10.65 -2.30 -3.78
N SER A 83 10.42 -1.29 -4.62
CA SER A 83 11.27 -1.03 -5.78
C SER A 83 12.19 0.17 -5.56
N ASN A 84 13.36 0.14 -6.18
CA ASN A 84 14.26 1.26 -6.25
C ASN A 84 13.61 2.36 -7.12
N PRO A 85 13.48 3.60 -6.63
CA PRO A 85 12.77 4.67 -7.34
C PRO A 85 13.47 5.12 -8.64
N THR A 86 14.75 4.75 -8.81
CA THR A 86 15.55 5.11 -10.00
C THR A 86 15.60 4.00 -11.03
N SER A 87 15.72 2.74 -10.60
CA SER A 87 15.95 1.62 -11.51
C SER A 87 14.78 0.65 -11.61
N GLY A 88 13.80 0.73 -10.70
CA GLY A 88 12.74 -0.25 -10.55
C GLY A 88 13.22 -1.63 -10.07
N ALA A 89 14.49 -1.77 -9.67
CA ALA A 89 15.00 -3.00 -9.07
C ALA A 89 14.20 -3.34 -7.81
N TYR A 90 13.88 -4.61 -7.59
CA TYR A 90 13.37 -5.03 -6.29
C TYR A 90 14.43 -4.88 -5.21
N GLY A 91 13.96 -4.57 -4.02
CA GLY A 91 14.74 -4.50 -2.82
C GLY A 91 13.86 -4.72 -1.60
N TRP A 92 14.39 -4.35 -0.45
CA TRP A 92 13.76 -4.55 0.84
C TRP A 92 14.18 -3.47 1.81
N GLU A 93 13.38 -3.24 2.84
CA GLU A 93 13.73 -2.31 3.92
C GLU A 93 14.12 -3.08 5.17
N ASP A 94 15.24 -2.68 5.79
CA ASP A 94 15.63 -3.27 7.05
C ASP A 94 14.84 -2.74 8.23
N SER A 95 14.73 -3.63 9.22
CA SER A 95 13.96 -3.42 10.43
C SER A 95 14.26 -2.15 11.17
N ILE A 96 15.54 -1.98 11.38
CA ILE A 96 16.04 -1.29 12.55
C ILE A 96 16.24 0.15 12.13
N SER A 97 16.75 0.32 10.91
CA SER A 97 17.03 1.61 10.33
C SER A 97 15.93 2.10 9.40
N GLY A 98 15.04 1.22 8.92
CA GLY A 98 14.12 1.53 7.83
C GLY A 98 14.87 1.83 6.53
N GLY A 99 16.09 1.29 6.40
CA GLY A 99 16.98 1.55 5.29
C GLY A 99 16.63 0.62 4.13
N TYR A 100 16.47 1.20 2.95
CA TYR A 100 16.26 0.45 1.71
C TYR A 100 17.57 -0.18 1.22
N HIS A 101 17.49 -1.43 0.76
CA HIS A 101 18.59 -2.19 0.16
C HIS A 101 18.14 -2.80 -1.16
N ASP A 102 18.92 -2.59 -2.22
CA ASP A 102 18.70 -3.25 -3.50
C ASP A 102 18.95 -4.76 -3.40
N GLY A 103 18.17 -5.55 -4.15
CA GLY A 103 18.42 -6.97 -4.32
C GLY A 103 17.59 -7.87 -3.40
N LYS A 104 18.07 -9.11 -3.25
CA LYS A 104 17.36 -10.15 -2.50
C LYS A 104 17.33 -9.81 -1.01
N PRO A 105 16.17 -9.96 -0.32
CA PRO A 105 16.09 -9.82 1.12
C PRO A 105 17.03 -10.77 1.87
N ASP A 106 17.65 -10.27 2.94
CA ASP A 106 18.34 -11.11 3.91
C ASP A 106 17.35 -11.74 4.88
N TYR A 107 16.83 -12.91 4.50
CA TYR A 107 15.86 -13.64 5.31
C TYR A 107 16.41 -14.16 6.64
N SER A 108 17.74 -14.17 6.85
CA SER A 108 18.31 -14.56 8.16
C SER A 108 17.95 -13.57 9.27
N ARG A 109 17.57 -12.34 8.90
CA ARG A 109 17.18 -11.26 9.79
C ARG A 109 15.66 -11.05 9.86
N MET A 110 14.90 -11.90 9.17
CA MET A 110 13.43 -11.81 9.13
C MET A 110 12.85 -12.13 10.51
N GLN A 111 12.01 -11.22 11.01
CA GLN A 111 11.28 -11.43 12.25
C GLN A 111 9.95 -12.12 11.95
N LYS A 112 10.02 -13.44 11.80
CA LYS A 112 8.83 -14.26 11.58
C LYS A 112 7.89 -14.17 12.78
N ASP A 113 6.59 -14.07 12.52
CA ASP A 113 5.53 -14.05 13.53
C ASP A 113 5.76 -12.98 14.62
N HIS A 114 6.37 -11.87 14.23
CA HIS A 114 6.85 -10.83 15.11
C HIS A 114 5.82 -10.38 16.16
N ASP A 115 4.57 -10.13 15.74
CA ASP A 115 3.52 -9.64 16.64
C ASP A 115 3.11 -10.70 17.68
N GLU A 116 3.33 -11.99 17.41
CA GLU A 116 3.07 -13.09 18.35
C GLU A 116 3.95 -13.04 19.59
N HIS A 117 5.07 -12.30 19.54
CA HIS A 117 5.98 -12.13 20.67
C HIS A 117 5.62 -10.94 21.57
N TYR A 118 4.61 -10.14 21.20
CA TYR A 118 4.22 -9.00 22.01
C TYR A 118 3.46 -9.38 23.28
N PRO A 119 3.73 -8.71 24.42
CA PRO A 119 2.95 -8.94 25.64
C PRO A 119 1.45 -8.73 25.42
N LEU A 120 0.65 -9.67 25.92
CA LEU A 120 -0.82 -9.70 25.84
C LEU A 120 -1.39 -9.83 24.41
N TRP A 121 -0.56 -10.06 23.39
CA TRP A 121 -1.05 -10.17 22.02
C TRP A 121 -2.04 -11.32 21.82
N ALA A 122 -1.77 -12.50 22.37
CA ALA A 122 -2.68 -13.64 22.27
C ALA A 122 -4.10 -13.29 22.77
N GLN A 123 -4.19 -12.58 23.90
CA GLN A 123 -5.47 -12.09 24.43
C GLN A 123 -6.12 -11.09 23.47
N ARG A 124 -5.38 -10.09 22.99
CA ARG A 124 -5.92 -9.10 22.03
C ARG A 124 -6.38 -9.75 20.73
N LYS A 125 -5.59 -10.66 20.16
CA LYS A 125 -5.87 -11.41 18.94
C LYS A 125 -7.15 -12.22 19.05
N SER A 126 -7.37 -12.90 20.19
CA SER A 126 -8.59 -13.66 20.44
C SER A 126 -9.87 -12.82 20.47
N ALA A 127 -9.75 -11.51 20.73
CA ALA A 127 -10.88 -10.59 20.74
C ALA A 127 -11.14 -9.94 19.37
N LEU A 128 -10.25 -10.12 18.39
CA LEU A 128 -10.45 -9.60 17.04
C LEU A 128 -11.54 -10.39 16.33
N LYS A 129 -12.37 -9.68 15.55
CA LYS A 129 -13.43 -10.25 14.74
C LYS A 129 -13.09 -10.05 13.26
N PRO A 130 -12.43 -11.02 12.61
CA PRO A 130 -12.17 -10.95 11.17
C PRO A 130 -13.47 -10.76 10.39
N TRP A 131 -13.36 -10.28 9.16
CA TRP A 131 -14.47 -10.24 8.22
C TRP A 131 -15.10 -11.64 8.03
N PRO A 132 -16.42 -11.72 7.77
CA PRO A 132 -17.07 -12.97 7.36
C PRO A 132 -16.40 -13.62 6.13
N ALA A 133 -16.52 -14.94 6.01
CA ALA A 133 -15.76 -15.78 5.05
C ALA A 133 -16.02 -15.49 3.55
N ASP A 134 -16.97 -14.62 3.24
CA ASP A 134 -17.40 -14.21 1.90
C ASP A 134 -17.43 -12.69 1.72
N ALA A 135 -17.25 -11.91 2.78
CA ALA A 135 -17.41 -10.46 2.73
C ALA A 135 -16.39 -9.78 1.79
N ALA A 136 -15.22 -10.40 1.60
CA ALA A 136 -14.22 -9.93 0.65
C ALA A 136 -14.67 -10.08 -0.82
N GLN A 137 -15.60 -11.00 -1.12
CA GLN A 137 -15.99 -11.36 -2.50
C GLN A 137 -16.59 -10.20 -3.29
N ARG A 138 -17.21 -9.23 -2.60
CA ARG A 138 -17.75 -8.02 -3.26
C ARG A 138 -16.66 -7.11 -3.84
N PHE A 139 -15.44 -7.23 -3.33
CA PHE A 139 -14.27 -6.49 -3.82
C PHE A 139 -13.50 -7.28 -4.87
N ASP A 140 -13.95 -8.49 -5.20
CA ASP A 140 -13.33 -9.32 -6.22
C ASP A 140 -13.57 -8.73 -7.59
N ASN A 141 -12.50 -8.73 -8.38
CA ASN A 141 -12.52 -8.30 -9.76
C ASN A 141 -12.17 -9.46 -10.72
N GLY A 142 -12.47 -10.69 -10.29
CA GLY A 142 -12.23 -11.92 -11.06
C GLY A 142 -10.82 -12.49 -10.96
N GLN A 143 -9.92 -11.87 -10.18
CA GLN A 143 -8.57 -12.38 -9.94
C GLN A 143 -8.47 -13.15 -8.60
N PRO A 144 -7.84 -14.35 -8.60
CA PRO A 144 -7.78 -15.20 -7.41
C PRO A 144 -6.89 -14.64 -6.30
N TYR A 145 -5.95 -13.73 -6.63
CA TYR A 145 -5.02 -13.15 -5.67
C TYR A 145 -4.92 -11.63 -5.84
N PRO A 146 -4.66 -10.89 -4.76
CA PRO A 146 -4.42 -9.46 -4.86
C PRO A 146 -3.11 -9.24 -5.65
N TYR A 147 -3.15 -8.31 -6.60
CA TYR A 147 -2.09 -8.05 -7.56
C TYR A 147 -1.62 -6.60 -7.43
N GLN A 148 -0.37 -6.34 -7.83
CA GLN A 148 0.23 -5.02 -7.77
C GLN A 148 -0.70 -3.99 -8.43
N PRO A 149 -1.11 -2.93 -7.71
CA PRO A 149 -1.93 -1.87 -8.28
C PRO A 149 -1.29 -1.19 -9.49
N LYS A 150 -2.14 -0.74 -10.41
CA LYS A 150 -1.73 0.05 -11.57
C LYS A 150 -1.26 1.42 -11.12
N CYS A 151 -0.25 1.97 -11.80
CA CYS A 151 0.06 3.39 -11.71
C CYS A 151 -0.72 4.15 -12.78
N GLY A 152 -1.66 4.98 -12.35
CA GLY A 152 -2.57 5.68 -13.25
C GLY A 152 -4.01 5.55 -12.81
N ARG A 153 -4.81 6.54 -13.20
CA ARG A 153 -6.25 6.62 -12.93
C ARG A 153 -7.02 5.47 -13.60
N PRO A 154 -8.31 5.24 -13.29
CA PRO A 154 -9.05 4.06 -13.74
C PRO A 154 -8.94 3.79 -15.24
N CYS A 155 -9.02 4.84 -16.07
CA CYS A 155 -9.05 4.71 -17.52
C CYS A 155 -7.76 5.17 -18.22
N GLU A 156 -6.70 5.41 -17.45
CA GLU A 156 -5.38 5.73 -17.98
C GLU A 156 -4.56 4.44 -18.28
N PRO A 157 -3.55 4.54 -19.15
CA PRO A 157 -2.52 3.50 -19.26
C PRO A 157 -1.83 3.26 -17.91
N ASN A 158 -1.24 2.08 -17.72
CA ASN A 158 -0.32 1.85 -16.62
C ASN A 158 0.97 2.62 -16.91
N LYS A 159 1.29 3.58 -16.05
CA LYS A 159 2.43 4.49 -16.21
C LYS A 159 3.68 4.02 -15.49
N ASP A 160 3.63 2.88 -14.79
CA ASP A 160 4.84 2.29 -14.18
C ASP A 160 5.88 2.05 -15.28
N PRO A 161 7.11 2.59 -15.16
CA PRO A 161 8.15 2.34 -16.15
C PRO A 161 8.69 0.90 -16.12
N GLY A 162 8.36 0.11 -15.09
CA GLY A 162 8.93 -1.22 -14.88
C GLY A 162 10.35 -1.18 -14.32
N SER A 163 11.05 -2.31 -14.34
CA SER A 163 12.48 -2.35 -14.02
C SER A 163 13.33 -2.01 -15.25
N THR A 164 14.41 -1.28 -15.03
CA THR A 164 15.47 -1.10 -16.03
C THR A 164 16.12 -2.45 -16.39
N PRO A 165 16.62 -2.64 -17.63
CA PRO A 165 17.22 -3.91 -18.05
C PRO A 165 18.36 -4.35 -17.12
N GLY A 166 18.31 -5.60 -16.65
CA GLY A 166 19.31 -6.18 -15.76
C GLY A 166 19.13 -5.86 -14.27
N ALA A 167 18.15 -5.03 -13.90
CA ALA A 167 17.81 -4.80 -12.51
C ALA A 167 17.23 -6.06 -11.85
N TYR A 168 17.53 -6.25 -10.56
CA TYR A 168 17.03 -7.38 -9.80
C TYR A 168 15.50 -7.40 -9.77
N GLY A 169 14.89 -8.57 -9.97
CA GLY A 169 13.44 -8.74 -10.04
C GLY A 169 12.84 -8.65 -11.44
N ASN A 170 13.47 -7.91 -12.36
CA ASN A 170 13.05 -7.75 -13.77
C ASN A 170 11.53 -7.53 -13.93
N TYR A 171 10.98 -6.57 -13.19
CA TYR A 171 9.55 -6.31 -13.17
C TYR A 171 9.07 -5.70 -14.49
N HIS A 172 8.01 -6.28 -15.04
CA HIS A 172 7.29 -5.73 -16.18
C HIS A 172 5.86 -5.42 -15.75
N PRO A 173 5.42 -4.16 -15.85
CA PRO A 173 4.08 -3.77 -15.46
C PRO A 173 3.07 -4.33 -16.45
N ALA A 174 1.97 -4.85 -15.91
CA ALA A 174 0.87 -5.32 -16.72
C ALA A 174 0.20 -4.13 -17.44
N PRO A 175 -0.32 -4.31 -18.67
CA PRO A 175 -1.11 -3.30 -19.35
C PRO A 175 -2.42 -3.02 -18.60
N SER A 176 -3.00 -1.82 -18.79
CA SER A 176 -4.26 -1.44 -18.12
C SER A 176 -5.44 -2.39 -18.37
N SER A 177 -5.43 -3.14 -19.47
CA SER A 177 -6.46 -4.13 -19.80
C SER A 177 -6.53 -5.30 -18.82
N GLU A 178 -5.50 -5.50 -17.99
CA GLU A 178 -5.47 -6.54 -16.95
C GLU A 178 -5.98 -6.04 -15.59
N TYR A 179 -6.32 -4.74 -15.48
CA TYR A 179 -6.80 -4.11 -14.27
C TYR A 179 -8.31 -3.91 -14.35
N PHE A 180 -9.04 -4.56 -13.45
CA PHE A 180 -10.50 -4.52 -13.41
C PHE A 180 -10.98 -3.84 -12.13
N PRO A 181 -11.97 -2.92 -12.22
CA PRO A 181 -12.58 -2.35 -11.03
C PRO A 181 -13.33 -3.42 -10.23
N PRO A 182 -13.48 -3.23 -8.90
CA PRO A 182 -14.39 -4.04 -8.08
C PRO A 182 -15.81 -4.05 -8.64
N LYS A 183 -16.56 -5.14 -8.42
CA LYS A 183 -17.92 -5.34 -8.95
C LYS A 183 -18.88 -4.18 -8.65
N ASP A 184 -18.79 -3.61 -7.45
CA ASP A 184 -19.66 -2.53 -6.98
C ASP A 184 -19.09 -1.12 -7.28
N TRP A 185 -18.02 -1.00 -8.06
CA TRP A 185 -17.45 0.30 -8.41
C TRP A 185 -18.34 1.04 -9.42
N THR A 186 -18.78 2.24 -9.04
CA THR A 186 -19.73 3.07 -9.81
C THR A 186 -19.07 4.29 -10.48
N GLY A 187 -17.74 4.36 -10.48
CA GLY A 187 -17.01 5.50 -11.05
C GLY A 187 -17.09 5.57 -12.57
N SER A 188 -16.76 6.74 -13.12
CA SER A 188 -16.62 6.98 -14.56
C SER A 188 -15.15 7.20 -14.93
N CYS A 189 -14.82 6.97 -16.21
CA CYS A 189 -13.55 7.37 -16.82
C CYS A 189 -13.35 8.89 -16.92
N ASP A 190 -14.30 9.69 -16.45
CA ASP A 190 -14.26 11.14 -16.55
C ASP A 190 -13.53 11.77 -15.34
N ASP A 191 -12.52 12.59 -15.62
CA ASP A 191 -11.74 13.39 -14.68
C ASP A 191 -12.57 14.23 -13.67
N ASN A 192 -13.87 14.41 -13.94
CA ASN A 192 -14.77 15.21 -13.12
C ASN A 192 -15.23 14.50 -11.83
N TYR A 193 -15.20 13.15 -11.75
CA TYR A 193 -15.62 12.42 -10.54
C TYR A 193 -14.63 12.59 -9.38
N LEU A 194 -13.33 12.68 -9.67
CA LEU A 194 -12.31 12.96 -8.65
C LEU A 194 -12.18 14.44 -8.34
N LYS A 195 -12.46 15.33 -9.32
CA LYS A 195 -12.58 16.76 -9.02
C LYS A 195 -13.71 17.03 -8.04
N SER A 196 -14.86 16.36 -8.13
CA SER A 196 -15.98 16.53 -7.19
C SER A 196 -15.67 16.00 -5.78
N LEU A 197 -14.91 14.91 -5.66
CA LEU A 197 -14.37 14.43 -4.39
C LEU A 197 -13.32 15.40 -3.82
N SER A 198 -12.45 15.95 -4.68
CA SER A 198 -11.48 16.97 -4.26
C SER A 198 -12.15 18.26 -3.82
N THR A 199 -13.19 18.76 -4.50
CA THR A 199 -13.89 20.01 -4.11
C THR A 199 -14.73 19.84 -2.85
N SER A 200 -15.27 18.65 -2.59
CA SER A 200 -15.96 18.37 -1.32
C SER A 200 -14.98 18.28 -0.13
N GLN A 201 -13.72 17.88 -0.35
CA GLN A 201 -12.66 17.91 0.67
C GLN A 201 -11.88 19.24 0.76
N LEU A 202 -11.74 19.98 -0.35
CA LEU A 202 -11.07 21.28 -0.46
C LEU A 202 -11.87 22.45 0.14
N GLY A 203 -13.09 22.23 0.63
CA GLY A 203 -13.75 23.12 1.59
C GLY A 203 -12.96 23.29 2.90
N ARG A 204 -11.94 22.45 3.15
CA ARG A 204 -10.99 22.60 4.26
C ARG A 204 -9.55 22.58 3.76
N LYS A 205 -8.94 23.77 3.76
CA LYS A 205 -7.49 24.08 3.77
C LYS A 205 -6.85 24.46 2.43
N ASN A 206 -6.95 25.76 2.13
CA ASN A 206 -5.94 26.48 1.38
C ASN A 206 -4.66 26.65 2.21
N LEU A 207 -3.49 26.34 1.64
CA LEU A 207 -2.41 27.33 1.35
C LEU A 207 -1.06 26.67 1.01
N THR A 208 -0.55 27.10 -0.15
CA THR A 208 0.87 27.28 -0.56
C THR A 208 1.75 26.08 -0.91
N SER A 209 1.94 25.97 -2.22
CA SER A 209 3.09 25.46 -2.97
C SER A 209 4.46 25.86 -2.41
N ARG A 210 5.44 24.93 -2.47
CA ARG A 210 6.79 25.19 -3.00
C ARG A 210 7.59 23.89 -3.20
N SER A 211 8.18 23.80 -4.38
CA SER A 211 9.13 22.79 -4.87
C SER A 211 10.22 22.40 -3.87
N ARG A 212 10.61 21.12 -3.84
CA ARG A 212 11.94 20.67 -3.39
C ARG A 212 12.23 19.23 -3.85
N VAL A 213 13.21 19.10 -4.74
CA VAL A 213 14.05 17.90 -4.86
C VAL A 213 14.64 17.64 -3.48
N LEU A 214 14.31 16.49 -2.87
CA LEU A 214 14.89 16.08 -1.60
C LEU A 214 15.01 14.55 -1.54
N ALA A 215 16.18 14.04 -1.91
CA ALA A 215 16.75 12.94 -1.16
C ALA A 215 16.83 13.38 0.31
N ARG A 216 16.05 12.76 1.21
CA ARG A 216 16.21 13.01 2.65
C ARG A 216 15.80 11.82 3.52
N ARG A 217 16.84 11.33 4.23
CA ARG A 217 16.83 10.85 5.62
C ARG A 217 15.52 11.14 6.36
N TYR A 218 14.83 10.08 6.77
CA TYR A 218 13.86 10.15 7.88
C TYR A 218 14.35 9.36 9.10
N ARG A 219 13.98 9.91 10.25
CA ARG A 219 14.61 9.76 11.56
C ARG A 219 14.00 8.63 12.40
N ASN A 220 14.87 7.96 13.15
CA ASN A 220 14.68 7.32 14.47
C ASN A 220 13.30 7.45 15.13
N ARG A 221 12.54 6.35 15.20
CA ARG A 221 12.38 5.51 16.41
C ARG A 221 11.32 4.42 16.16
N SER A 222 11.66 3.24 16.69
CA SER A 222 10.92 1.98 16.74
C SER A 222 11.03 1.12 15.47
N THR A 223 11.90 0.12 15.63
CA THR A 223 12.17 -1.12 14.87
C THR A 223 10.97 -1.66 14.10
N TRP A 224 11.10 -2.28 12.90
CA TRP A 224 10.56 -3.58 12.40
C TRP A 224 10.91 -3.89 10.92
N VAL A 225 11.40 -5.11 10.56
CA VAL A 225 11.71 -5.56 9.16
C VAL A 225 10.42 -6.20 8.73
N VAL A 226 9.93 -5.91 7.53
CA VAL A 226 8.96 -6.80 6.89
C VAL A 226 9.46 -7.13 5.48
N PRO A 227 9.45 -8.42 5.07
CA PRO A 227 9.78 -8.83 3.71
C PRO A 227 8.82 -8.23 2.67
#